data_AF-A0A6G3LQJ8-F1
#
_entry.id   AF-A0A6G3LQJ8-F1
#
_cell.length_a   1.000
_cell.length_b   1.000
_cell.length_c   1.000
_cell.angle_alpha   90.00
_cell.angle_beta   90.00
_cell.angle_gamma   90.00
#
_symmetry.space_group_name_H-M   'P 1'
#
loop_
_entity.id
_entity.type
_entity.pdbx_description
1 polymer ?
#
loop_
_entity_poly.entity_id
_entity_poly.type
_entity_poly.pdbx_seq_one_letter_code
_entity_poly.pdbx_strand_id
1 'polypeptide(L)'
;MPRIPPELCARCKGYKLLCGLPYCPLLEKFRAQLRAVQLTSGRDVDGATPPSALVGEYGYPKVLIYFMVPPGEKGEEAAYHDAPVEWALRSESLARIVRLRGSLVSAFQRANIYEPWRLYEAEIGLAMVSERPVDSELILKVPPVPTLRFDGVTKPVGPRAPVERVVISGLPKLRAPVERIIWDDAKAEEAIWELYRSGVDVYKIQDLLSLGFLGRLRGRKMVPTRWAITAVDDSLSRMLREQIRDVEEISEIRVYTHEYLGNRFLIALLPGEGSFEWIEIWHPMSVWASAASKPILWVVREDPLGRATAMDGGFSAARLAVLEHLASIRRRADAL
;
A
#
# COMPACT_ATOMS: atom_id res chain seq x y z
N MET A 1 -20.63 -16.53 2.05
CA MET A 1 -20.43 -17.03 3.44
C MET A 1 -20.90 -15.96 4.41
N PRO A 2 -21.62 -16.30 5.50
CA PRO A 2 -22.06 -15.32 6.49
C PRO A 2 -20.86 -14.61 7.14
N ARG A 3 -20.98 -13.32 7.49
CA ARG A 3 -20.01 -12.62 8.38
C ARG A 3 -19.83 -13.51 9.57
N ILE A 4 -18.59 -13.86 9.89
CA ILE A 4 -18.31 -14.69 11.04
C ILE A 4 -18.64 -13.84 12.27
N PRO A 5 -19.75 -14.12 12.99
CA PRO A 5 -20.13 -13.27 14.12
C PRO A 5 -19.02 -13.33 15.18
N PRO A 6 -18.70 -12.22 15.87
CA PRO A 6 -17.74 -12.25 16.96
C PRO A 6 -18.04 -13.35 17.99
N GLU A 7 -19.32 -13.62 18.25
CA GLU A 7 -19.80 -14.69 19.12
C GLU A 7 -19.41 -16.07 18.58
N LEU A 8 -19.48 -16.28 17.27
CA LEU A 8 -19.05 -17.52 16.62
C LEU A 8 -17.52 -17.65 16.67
N CYS A 9 -16.77 -16.57 16.42
CA CYS A 9 -15.31 -16.54 16.56
C CYS A 9 -14.89 -16.89 18.00
N ALA A 10 -15.54 -16.30 19.00
CA ALA A 10 -15.29 -16.57 20.41
C ALA A 10 -15.59 -18.03 20.79
N ARG A 11 -16.68 -18.61 20.28
CA ARG A 11 -17.01 -20.04 20.47
C ARG A 11 -16.06 -20.97 19.72
N CYS A 12 -15.64 -20.56 18.52
CA CYS A 12 -14.70 -21.26 17.64
C CYS A 12 -13.31 -21.34 18.25
N LYS A 13 -12.88 -20.29 18.98
CA LYS A 13 -11.55 -20.14 19.57
C LYS A 13 -10.42 -20.35 18.54
N GLY A 14 -10.75 -20.14 17.27
CA GLY A 14 -9.89 -20.35 16.10
C GLY A 14 -9.55 -21.80 15.74
N TYR A 15 -9.63 -22.78 16.66
CA TYR A 15 -9.28 -24.17 16.36
C TYR A 15 -10.45 -25.02 15.84
N LYS A 16 -11.70 -24.63 16.12
CA LYS A 16 -12.89 -25.40 15.71
C LYS A 16 -13.36 -25.15 14.28
N LEU A 17 -12.82 -24.13 13.62
CA LEU A 17 -13.14 -23.72 12.25
C LEU A 17 -14.64 -23.63 11.92
N LEU A 18 -15.46 -23.19 12.89
CA LEU A 18 -16.93 -23.11 12.76
C LEU A 18 -17.41 -22.17 11.65
N CYS A 19 -16.52 -21.31 11.13
CA CYS A 19 -16.79 -20.43 10.01
C CYS A 19 -16.64 -21.09 8.63
N GLY A 20 -16.19 -22.34 8.56
CA GLY A 20 -15.93 -23.04 7.31
C GLY A 20 -14.65 -22.61 6.57
N LEU A 21 -13.85 -21.72 7.17
CA LEU A 21 -12.51 -21.40 6.63
C LEU A 21 -11.55 -22.58 6.87
N PRO A 22 -10.61 -22.85 5.94
CA PRO A 22 -9.64 -23.92 6.08
C PRO A 22 -8.63 -23.70 7.21
N TYR A 23 -8.47 -22.45 7.66
CA TYR A 23 -7.65 -22.06 8.80
C TYR A 23 -8.22 -20.78 9.46
N CYS A 24 -7.77 -20.46 10.68
CA CYS A 24 -8.16 -19.21 11.36
C CYS A 24 -7.13 -18.10 11.10
N PRO A 25 -7.44 -17.07 10.28
CA PRO A 25 -6.50 -15.99 9.97
C PRO A 25 -6.14 -15.14 11.21
N LEU A 26 -7.04 -15.07 12.21
CA LEU A 26 -6.78 -14.38 13.46
C LEU A 26 -5.68 -15.06 14.29
N LEU A 27 -5.69 -16.40 14.35
CA LEU A 27 -4.64 -17.16 15.02
C LEU A 27 -3.33 -17.15 14.23
N GLU A 28 -3.39 -17.23 12.90
CA GLU A 28 -2.19 -17.11 12.05
C GLU A 28 -1.49 -15.77 12.27
N LYS A 29 -2.25 -14.66 12.24
CA LYS A 29 -1.72 -13.33 12.56
C LYS A 29 -1.14 -13.29 13.97
N PHE A 30 -1.87 -13.77 14.97
CA PHE A 30 -1.40 -13.75 16.36
C PHE A 30 -0.11 -14.56 16.57
N ARG A 31 0.00 -15.73 15.93
CA ARG A 31 1.24 -16.54 15.92
C ARG A 31 2.40 -15.79 15.27
N ALA A 32 2.16 -15.08 14.16
CA ALA A 32 3.18 -14.25 13.53
C ALA A 32 3.64 -13.12 14.45
N GLN A 33 2.71 -12.44 15.12
CA GLN A 33 3.02 -11.40 16.11
C GLN A 33 3.82 -11.95 17.29
N LEU A 34 3.45 -13.12 17.82
CA LEU A 34 4.18 -13.76 18.92
C LEU A 34 5.63 -14.06 18.53
N ARG A 35 5.86 -14.64 17.35
CA ARG A 35 7.22 -14.91 16.85
C ARG A 35 8.03 -13.62 16.73
N ALA A 36 7.44 -12.57 16.15
CA ALA A 36 8.10 -11.28 16.02
C ALA A 36 8.51 -10.73 17.39
N VAL A 37 7.62 -10.76 18.39
CA VAL A 37 7.95 -10.29 19.75
C VAL A 37 9.00 -11.18 20.43
N GLN A 38 9.01 -12.49 20.20
CA GLN A 38 10.06 -13.38 20.70
C GLN A 38 11.45 -13.08 20.13
N LEU A 39 11.51 -12.49 18.94
CA LEU A 39 12.75 -12.04 18.30
C LEU A 39 13.18 -10.63 18.76
N THR A 40 12.39 -9.96 19.60
CA THR A 40 12.76 -8.66 20.20
C THR A 40 13.42 -8.84 21.56
N SER A 41 14.25 -7.88 21.97
CA SER A 41 14.87 -7.84 23.29
C SER A 41 14.20 -6.78 24.16
N GLY A 42 13.02 -7.11 24.70
CA GLY A 42 12.25 -6.19 25.53
C GLY A 42 11.74 -4.99 24.75
N ARG A 43 12.45 -3.86 24.80
CA ARG A 43 12.12 -2.63 24.07
C ARG A 43 12.91 -2.47 22.78
N ASP A 44 13.96 -3.27 22.60
CA ASP A 44 14.89 -3.16 21.48
C ASP A 44 14.48 -4.12 20.36
N VAL A 45 14.45 -3.59 19.14
CA VAL A 45 14.10 -4.32 17.92
C VAL A 45 15.21 -4.10 16.90
N ASP A 46 15.96 -5.15 16.60
CA ASP A 46 16.92 -5.19 15.49
C ASP A 46 16.23 -5.75 14.23
N GLY A 47 16.55 -5.21 13.07
CA GLY A 47 16.07 -5.67 11.77
C GLY A 47 16.58 -4.77 10.66
N ALA A 48 15.82 -4.64 9.57
CA ALA A 48 16.16 -3.73 8.48
C ALA A 48 14.97 -2.92 7.96
N THR A 49 15.27 -1.78 7.32
CA THR A 49 14.30 -0.85 6.74
C THR A 49 14.73 -0.31 5.37
N PRO A 50 13.84 -0.14 4.36
CA PRO A 50 12.43 -0.54 4.38
C PRO A 50 12.33 -2.04 4.68
N PRO A 51 11.23 -2.44 5.32
CA PRO A 51 10.20 -2.87 4.40
C PRO A 51 9.02 -1.92 4.31
N SER A 52 8.63 -1.23 5.38
CA SER A 52 7.36 -0.50 5.32
C SER A 52 7.35 0.75 6.19
N ALA A 53 6.90 1.85 5.60
CA ALA A 53 6.59 3.10 6.26
C ALA A 53 5.12 3.46 6.00
N LEU A 54 4.46 4.08 6.97
CA LEU A 54 3.07 4.52 6.77
C LEU A 54 2.81 5.84 7.48
N VAL A 55 2.24 6.80 6.77
CA VAL A 55 1.72 8.05 7.31
C VAL A 55 0.21 7.91 7.46
N GLY A 56 -0.29 7.96 8.70
CA GLY A 56 -1.70 7.87 9.00
C GLY A 56 -2.47 9.14 8.61
N GLU A 57 -3.80 9.03 8.51
CA GLU A 57 -4.71 10.16 8.26
C GLU A 57 -5.42 10.67 9.53
N TYR A 58 -5.52 9.82 10.56
CA TYR A 58 -6.20 10.18 11.80
C TYR A 58 -5.45 11.26 12.59
N GLY A 59 -6.15 12.31 13.00
CA GLY A 59 -5.57 13.43 13.74
C GLY A 59 -4.94 14.52 12.87
N TYR A 60 -5.11 14.47 11.55
CA TYR A 60 -4.59 15.47 10.60
C TYR A 60 -4.87 16.91 11.07
N PRO A 61 -3.86 17.82 11.08
CA PRO A 61 -2.52 17.68 10.47
C PRO A 61 -1.45 17.00 11.37
N LYS A 62 -1.80 16.60 12.60
CA LYS A 62 -0.88 15.90 13.53
C LYS A 62 -1.14 14.40 13.48
N VAL A 63 -0.41 13.72 12.62
CA VAL A 63 -0.65 12.31 12.28
C VAL A 63 0.33 11.38 12.97
N LEU A 64 0.05 10.07 12.88
CA LEU A 64 1.00 9.03 13.28
C LEU A 64 1.83 8.60 12.07
N ILE A 65 3.14 8.50 12.26
CA ILE A 65 4.05 7.86 11.31
C ILE A 65 4.44 6.52 11.90
N TYR A 66 4.36 5.48 11.09
CA TYR A 66 4.70 4.11 11.43
C TYR A 66 5.97 3.70 10.69
N PHE A 67 6.89 3.09 11.43
CA PHE A 67 8.09 2.42 10.94
C PHE A 67 7.92 0.94 11.28
N MET A 68 7.84 0.11 10.25
CA MET A 68 7.55 -1.31 10.40
C MET A 68 8.79 -2.11 10.03
N VAL A 69 9.34 -2.83 11.02
CA VAL A 69 10.60 -3.58 10.90
C VAL A 69 10.33 -5.06 11.21
N PRO A 70 10.86 -6.01 10.41
CA PRO A 70 10.81 -7.44 10.69
C PRO A 70 11.95 -7.79 11.66
N PRO A 71 11.65 -8.18 12.91
CA PRO A 71 12.69 -8.41 13.90
C PRO A 71 13.62 -9.56 13.51
N GLY A 72 14.94 -9.33 13.55
CA GLY A 72 15.97 -10.32 13.24
C GLY A 72 16.17 -10.63 11.76
N GLU A 73 15.41 -10.01 10.86
CA GLU A 73 15.53 -10.22 9.41
C GLU A 73 16.18 -9.00 8.74
N LYS A 74 17.05 -9.24 7.76
CA LYS A 74 17.86 -8.22 7.07
C LYS A 74 17.89 -8.46 5.57
N GLY A 75 18.36 -7.49 4.80
CA GLY A 75 18.52 -7.62 3.34
C GLY A 75 17.23 -7.99 2.62
N GLU A 76 17.31 -8.87 1.61
CA GLU A 76 16.15 -9.24 0.77
C GLU A 76 15.02 -9.94 1.55
N GLU A 77 15.34 -10.68 2.61
CA GLU A 77 14.33 -11.30 3.48
C GLU A 77 13.44 -10.24 4.11
N ALA A 78 14.05 -9.18 4.66
CA ALA A 78 13.33 -8.05 5.22
C ALA A 78 12.42 -7.38 4.18
N ALA A 79 12.93 -7.11 2.97
CA ALA A 79 12.15 -6.48 1.89
C ALA A 79 10.89 -7.27 1.53
N TYR A 80 10.96 -8.61 1.60
CA TYR A 80 9.84 -9.48 1.23
C TYR A 80 8.61 -9.33 2.14
N HIS A 81 8.74 -8.72 3.33
CA HIS A 81 7.61 -8.42 4.21
C HIS A 81 6.72 -7.29 3.71
N ASP A 82 7.12 -6.53 2.70
CA ASP A 82 6.27 -5.56 2.01
C ASP A 82 6.58 -5.47 0.50
N ALA A 83 6.37 -6.57 -0.20
CA ALA A 83 6.68 -6.68 -1.63
C ALA A 83 5.42 -7.08 -2.43
N PRO A 84 4.40 -6.21 -2.55
CA PRO A 84 3.13 -6.55 -3.20
C PRO A 84 3.28 -7.04 -4.65
N VAL A 85 4.22 -6.48 -5.41
CA VAL A 85 4.52 -6.92 -6.79
C VAL A 85 5.06 -8.35 -6.80
N GLU A 86 6.07 -8.65 -5.98
CA GLU A 86 6.65 -9.99 -5.86
C GLU A 86 5.63 -11.02 -5.35
N TRP A 87 4.78 -10.64 -4.40
CA TRP A 87 3.72 -11.51 -3.90
C TRP A 87 2.74 -11.90 -5.02
N ALA A 88 2.34 -10.93 -5.85
CA ALA A 88 1.45 -11.20 -6.98
C ALA A 88 2.13 -12.09 -8.03
N LEU A 89 3.38 -11.79 -8.41
CA LEU A 89 4.15 -12.60 -9.37
C LEU A 89 4.32 -14.05 -8.91
N ARG A 90 4.47 -14.26 -7.59
CA ARG A 90 4.63 -15.60 -6.99
C ARG A 90 3.30 -16.25 -6.59
N SER A 91 2.16 -15.61 -6.85
CA SER A 91 0.83 -16.06 -6.42
C SER A 91 0.76 -16.38 -4.92
N GLU A 92 1.33 -15.50 -4.09
CA GLU A 92 1.42 -15.72 -2.66
C GLU A 92 0.05 -15.88 -2.00
N SER A 93 -0.05 -16.84 -1.06
CA SER A 93 -1.32 -17.09 -0.39
C SER A 93 -1.65 -15.98 0.61
N LEU A 94 -2.95 -15.69 0.80
CA LEU A 94 -3.41 -14.75 1.82
C LEU A 94 -2.86 -15.11 3.22
N ALA A 95 -2.77 -16.41 3.54
CA ALA A 95 -2.21 -16.87 4.81
C ALA A 95 -0.75 -16.44 4.99
N ARG A 96 0.04 -16.54 3.92
CA ARG A 96 1.46 -16.15 3.92
C ARG A 96 1.62 -14.64 4.02
N ILE A 97 0.83 -13.86 3.28
CA ILE A 97 0.82 -12.39 3.40
C ILE A 97 0.44 -11.95 4.82
N VAL A 98 -0.58 -12.57 5.43
CA VAL A 98 -0.97 -12.31 6.83
C VAL A 98 0.18 -12.60 7.80
N ARG A 99 0.97 -13.66 7.56
CA ARG A 99 2.16 -13.97 8.36
C ARG A 99 3.27 -12.94 8.16
N LEU A 100 3.64 -12.64 6.92
CA LEU A 100 4.69 -11.68 6.56
C LEU A 100 4.40 -10.29 7.17
N ARG A 101 3.20 -9.76 6.94
CA ARG A 101 2.81 -8.47 7.51
C ARG A 101 2.60 -8.51 9.02
N GLY A 102 2.12 -9.65 9.52
CA GLY A 102 1.86 -9.87 10.94
C GLY A 102 3.13 -9.97 11.79
N SER A 103 4.27 -10.28 11.19
CA SER A 103 5.57 -10.34 11.88
C SER A 103 6.32 -9.01 11.92
N LEU A 104 5.78 -7.94 11.31
CA LEU A 104 6.40 -6.61 11.38
C LEU A 104 6.08 -5.92 12.71
N VAL A 105 7.10 -5.56 13.49
CA VAL A 105 6.90 -4.67 14.64
C VAL A 105 6.62 -3.26 14.12
N SER A 106 5.43 -2.77 14.41
CA SER A 106 4.91 -1.48 13.95
C SER A 106 5.20 -0.39 14.97
N ALA A 107 6.40 0.16 14.93
CA ALA A 107 6.80 1.28 15.78
C ALA A 107 6.16 2.58 15.28
N PHE A 108 5.71 3.47 16.18
CA PHE A 108 5.04 4.71 15.74
C PHE A 108 5.38 5.94 16.58
N GLN A 109 5.32 7.10 15.94
CA GLN A 109 5.40 8.41 16.60
C GLN A 109 4.39 9.40 16.04
N ARG A 110 4.09 10.46 16.80
CA ARG A 110 3.31 11.60 16.31
C ARG A 110 4.22 12.58 15.58
N ALA A 111 3.74 13.11 14.46
CA ALA A 111 4.43 14.15 13.70
C ALA A 111 3.42 15.14 13.10
N ASN A 112 3.87 16.37 12.86
CA ASN A 112 3.11 17.34 12.09
C ASN A 112 3.46 17.21 10.61
N ILE A 113 2.45 17.09 9.74
CA ILE A 113 2.67 16.92 8.30
C ILE A 113 3.47 18.05 7.66
N TYR A 114 3.45 19.25 8.25
CA TYR A 114 4.22 20.39 7.77
C TYR A 114 5.71 20.32 8.11
N GLU A 115 6.17 19.30 8.83
CA GLU A 115 7.58 19.14 9.25
C GLU A 115 8.24 17.88 8.65
N PRO A 116 8.20 17.66 7.32
CA PRO A 116 8.79 16.46 6.70
C PRO A 116 10.32 16.41 6.89
N TRP A 117 10.98 17.55 7.09
CA TRP A 117 12.43 17.63 7.31
C TRP A 117 12.92 16.86 8.53
N ARG A 118 12.06 16.66 9.54
CA ARG A 118 12.39 15.82 10.72
C ARG A 118 12.65 14.36 10.34
N LEU A 119 12.09 13.88 9.22
CA LEU A 119 12.40 12.55 8.69
C LEU A 119 13.75 12.53 7.97
N TYR A 120 14.19 13.65 7.41
CA TYR A 120 15.48 13.76 6.72
C TYR A 120 16.64 13.87 7.69
N GLU A 121 16.49 14.70 8.73
CA GLU A 121 17.53 14.96 9.75
C GLU A 121 17.98 13.69 10.47
N ALA A 122 17.09 12.71 10.60
CA ALA A 122 17.37 11.45 11.27
C ALA A 122 17.82 10.34 10.30
N GLU A 123 18.02 10.64 9.01
CA GLU A 123 18.21 9.69 7.89
C GLU A 123 17.08 8.65 7.71
N ILE A 124 16.10 8.62 8.62
CA ILE A 124 14.96 7.70 8.63
C ILE A 124 14.22 7.73 7.30
N GLY A 125 13.89 8.93 6.81
CA GLY A 125 13.16 9.11 5.55
C GLY A 125 13.92 8.54 4.36
N LEU A 126 15.24 8.77 4.29
CA LEU A 126 16.09 8.26 3.22
C LEU A 126 16.23 6.73 3.31
N ALA A 127 16.36 6.22 4.53
CA ALA A 127 16.37 4.79 4.79
C ALA A 127 15.06 4.14 4.30
N MET A 128 13.88 4.71 4.58
CA MET A 128 12.59 4.17 4.12
C MET A 128 12.47 4.09 2.58
N VAL A 129 13.04 5.06 1.87
CA VAL A 129 12.98 5.09 0.39
C VAL A 129 14.20 4.44 -0.27
N SER A 130 15.08 3.80 0.50
CA SER A 130 16.21 3.02 -0.01
C SER A 130 15.74 1.91 -0.95
N GLU A 131 16.57 1.59 -1.95
CA GLU A 131 16.38 0.48 -2.89
C GLU A 131 16.58 -0.88 -2.24
N ARG A 132 17.35 -0.91 -1.15
CA ARG A 132 17.63 -2.13 -0.38
C ARG A 132 17.43 -1.85 1.10
N PRO A 133 16.93 -2.84 1.86
CA PRO A 133 16.85 -2.70 3.30
C PRO A 133 18.21 -2.41 3.92
N VAL A 134 18.20 -1.45 4.82
CA VAL A 134 19.32 -0.94 5.60
C VAL A 134 19.11 -1.38 7.04
N ASP A 135 20.15 -1.86 7.69
CA ASP A 135 20.08 -2.25 9.10
C ASP A 135 19.56 -1.10 9.97
N SER A 136 18.55 -1.42 10.79
CA SER A 136 17.83 -0.45 11.61
C SER A 136 17.53 -1.04 12.97
N GLU A 137 17.79 -0.24 14.00
CA GLU A 137 17.45 -0.56 15.39
C GLU A 137 16.36 0.39 15.88
N LEU A 138 15.31 -0.17 16.46
CA LEU A 138 14.23 0.60 17.08
C LEU A 138 14.32 0.42 18.60
N ILE A 139 14.34 1.54 19.30
CA ILE A 139 14.16 1.58 20.75
C ILE A 139 12.74 2.03 21.02
N LEU A 140 11.92 1.14 21.57
CA LEU A 140 10.52 1.40 21.87
C LEU A 140 10.37 1.99 23.28
N LYS A 141 9.30 2.77 23.52
CA LYS A 141 8.99 3.26 24.87
C LYS A 141 8.47 2.14 25.77
N VAL A 142 7.81 1.15 25.18
CA VAL A 142 7.27 -0.03 25.86
C VAL A 142 7.46 -1.26 24.96
N PRO A 143 7.61 -2.47 25.52
CA PRO A 143 7.66 -3.69 24.73
C PRO A 143 6.44 -3.86 23.81
N PRO A 144 6.61 -4.38 22.59
CA PRO A 144 5.52 -4.59 21.67
C PRO A 144 4.61 -5.73 22.16
N VAL A 145 3.30 -5.51 22.16
CA VAL A 145 2.33 -6.49 22.67
C VAL A 145 1.56 -7.13 21.52
N PRO A 146 1.59 -8.48 21.38
CA PRO A 146 0.74 -9.19 20.43
C PRO A 146 -0.74 -9.01 20.76
N THR A 147 -1.57 -8.87 19.74
CA THR A 147 -3.01 -8.62 19.88
C THR A 147 -3.83 -9.73 19.26
N LEU A 148 -4.59 -10.43 20.09
CA LEU A 148 -5.59 -11.40 19.66
C LEU A 148 -6.98 -10.81 19.88
N ARG A 149 -7.72 -10.61 18.78
CA ARG A 149 -9.12 -10.17 18.81
C ARG A 149 -9.94 -11.10 17.93
N PHE A 150 -11.06 -11.56 18.43
CA PHE A 150 -11.98 -12.46 17.74
C PHE A 150 -13.17 -11.68 17.15
N ASP A 151 -12.88 -10.70 16.29
CA ASP A 151 -13.85 -9.76 15.71
C ASP A 151 -14.28 -10.12 14.27
N GLY A 152 -13.72 -11.19 13.71
CA GLY A 152 -14.00 -11.64 12.34
C GLY A 152 -13.31 -10.80 11.25
N VAL A 153 -12.45 -9.83 11.61
CA VAL A 153 -11.73 -8.97 10.67
C VAL A 153 -10.22 -9.08 10.89
N THR A 154 -9.50 -9.62 9.92
CA THR A 154 -8.03 -9.72 10.02
C THR A 154 -7.37 -8.64 9.19
N LYS A 155 -6.99 -7.52 9.82
CA LYS A 155 -5.99 -6.60 9.23
C LYS A 155 -4.60 -7.20 9.42
N PRO A 156 -3.81 -7.41 8.35
CA PRO A 156 -2.48 -7.99 8.42
C PRO A 156 -1.50 -6.92 8.91
N VAL A 157 -1.50 -6.67 10.22
CA VAL A 157 -0.61 -5.70 10.88
C VAL A 157 0.00 -6.37 12.09
N GLY A 158 1.30 -6.18 12.30
CA GLY A 158 1.99 -6.73 13.46
C GLY A 158 1.76 -5.93 14.76
N PRO A 159 2.49 -6.28 15.83
CA PRO A 159 2.31 -5.65 17.14
C PRO A 159 2.77 -4.18 17.08
N ARG A 160 2.06 -3.30 17.78
CA ARG A 160 2.31 -1.85 17.74
C ARG A 160 2.91 -1.36 19.05
N ALA A 161 3.88 -0.45 18.95
CA ALA A 161 4.46 0.21 20.12
C ALA A 161 4.93 1.63 19.78
N PRO A 162 4.78 2.61 20.69
CA PRO A 162 5.36 3.93 20.49
C PRO A 162 6.90 3.86 20.48
N VAL A 163 7.52 4.53 19.51
CA VAL A 163 8.98 4.58 19.37
C VAL A 163 9.57 5.69 20.24
N GLU A 164 10.72 5.39 20.85
CA GLU A 164 11.57 6.35 21.55
C GLU A 164 12.67 6.87 20.63
N ARG A 165 13.37 5.97 19.93
CA ARG A 165 14.44 6.30 18.99
C ARG A 165 14.49 5.30 17.85
N VAL A 166 14.84 5.78 16.66
CA VAL A 166 15.19 4.97 15.48
C VAL A 166 16.65 5.22 15.19
N VAL A 167 17.44 4.16 15.03
CA VAL A 167 18.85 4.23 14.66
C VAL A 167 19.02 3.51 13.33
N ILE A 168 19.62 4.19 12.37
CA ILE A 168 19.95 3.63 11.06
C ILE A 168 21.45 3.37 11.07
N SER A 169 21.85 2.11 10.89
CA SER A 169 23.23 1.66 11.07
C SER A 169 23.97 1.43 9.74
N GLY A 170 23.31 1.69 8.60
CA GLY A 170 23.89 1.58 7.25
C GLY A 170 23.52 2.76 6.36
N LEU A 171 24.22 2.87 5.21
CA LEU A 171 23.97 3.95 4.26
C LEU A 171 22.80 3.58 3.32
N PRO A 172 21.72 4.38 3.27
CA PRO A 172 20.65 4.20 2.30
C PRO A 172 21.15 4.27 0.86
N LYS A 173 20.70 3.35 0.01
CA LYS A 173 21.04 3.35 -1.41
C LYS A 173 19.86 3.88 -2.21
N LEU A 174 20.04 5.04 -2.84
CA LEU A 174 19.04 5.64 -3.72
C LEU A 174 19.41 5.45 -5.19
N ARG A 175 18.41 5.30 -6.06
CA ARG A 175 18.63 5.44 -7.50
C ARG A 175 18.85 6.90 -7.85
N ALA A 176 19.69 7.16 -8.86
CA ALA A 176 20.03 8.52 -9.28
C ALA A 176 18.81 9.43 -9.57
N PRO A 177 17.71 8.97 -10.21
CA PRO A 177 16.51 9.81 -10.38
C PRO A 177 15.84 10.18 -9.06
N VAL A 178 15.82 9.26 -8.08
CA VAL A 178 15.25 9.49 -6.74
C VAL A 178 16.12 10.48 -5.98
N GLU A 179 17.43 10.30 -5.99
CA GLU A 179 18.36 11.22 -5.34
C GLU A 179 18.23 12.63 -5.93
N ARG A 180 18.20 12.75 -7.26
CA ARG A 180 18.01 14.03 -7.95
C ARG A 180 16.72 14.73 -7.50
N ILE A 181 15.58 14.02 -7.53
CA ILE A 181 14.28 14.65 -7.27
C ILE A 181 14.11 15.08 -5.81
N ILE A 182 14.75 14.37 -4.88
CA ILE A 182 14.75 14.72 -3.46
C ILE A 182 15.35 16.11 -3.25
N TRP A 183 16.35 16.50 -4.04
CA TRP A 183 17.02 17.79 -3.93
C TRP A 183 16.48 18.87 -4.88
N ASP A 184 15.54 18.52 -5.77
CA ASP A 184 15.01 19.44 -6.77
C ASP A 184 13.79 20.26 -6.27
N ASP A 185 13.63 21.47 -6.80
CA ASP A 185 12.48 22.35 -6.53
C ASP A 185 11.45 22.26 -7.66
N ALA A 186 10.89 21.06 -7.86
CA ALA A 186 9.90 20.78 -8.89
C ALA A 186 8.46 20.71 -8.34
N LYS A 187 7.44 20.84 -9.20
CA LYS A 187 6.08 20.49 -8.78
C LYS A 187 6.00 18.98 -8.53
N ALA A 188 5.14 18.56 -7.60
CA ALA A 188 5.01 17.14 -7.25
C ALA A 188 4.60 16.29 -8.46
N GLU A 189 3.70 16.78 -9.30
CA GLU A 189 3.26 16.08 -10.51
C GLU A 189 4.39 15.89 -11.54
N GLU A 190 5.23 16.89 -11.73
CA GLU A 190 6.39 16.84 -12.63
C GLU A 190 7.41 15.80 -12.12
N ALA A 191 7.68 15.83 -10.81
CA ALA A 191 8.55 14.86 -10.13
C ALA A 191 8.01 13.42 -10.23
N ILE A 192 6.72 13.21 -9.97
CA ILE A 192 6.05 11.91 -10.09
C ILE A 192 6.24 11.36 -11.51
N TRP A 193 6.00 12.20 -12.52
CA TRP A 193 6.12 11.81 -13.93
C TRP A 193 7.55 11.47 -14.33
N GLU A 194 8.53 12.27 -13.89
CA GLU A 194 9.94 12.02 -14.17
C GLU A 194 10.44 10.70 -13.56
N LEU A 195 10.07 10.42 -12.31
CA LEU A 195 10.40 9.17 -11.62
C LEU A 195 9.79 7.97 -12.35
N TYR A 196 8.51 8.05 -12.71
CA TYR A 196 7.81 7.00 -13.43
C TYR A 196 8.47 6.70 -14.79
N ARG A 197 8.75 7.74 -15.60
CA ARG A 197 9.45 7.59 -16.88
C ARG A 197 10.88 7.06 -16.75
N SER A 198 11.50 7.24 -15.59
CA SER A 198 12.82 6.70 -15.28
C SER A 198 12.76 5.24 -14.79
N GLY A 199 11.58 4.62 -14.78
CA GLY A 199 11.35 3.24 -14.36
C GLY A 199 11.46 3.05 -12.85
N VAL A 200 11.15 4.07 -12.04
CA VAL A 200 10.98 3.92 -10.60
C VAL A 200 9.61 3.32 -10.33
N ASP A 201 9.56 2.31 -9.45
CA ASP A 201 8.34 1.59 -9.10
C ASP A 201 7.29 2.53 -8.48
N VAL A 202 6.02 2.33 -8.83
CA VAL A 202 4.92 3.21 -8.40
C VAL A 202 4.77 3.24 -6.88
N TYR A 203 4.97 2.12 -6.18
CA TYR A 203 4.91 2.07 -4.72
C TYR A 203 6.02 2.92 -4.10
N LYS A 204 7.21 2.95 -4.70
CA LYS A 204 8.31 3.82 -4.26
C LYS A 204 7.97 5.31 -4.48
N ILE A 205 7.30 5.66 -5.59
CA ILE A 205 6.84 7.04 -5.84
C ILE A 205 5.78 7.44 -4.81
N GLN A 206 4.87 6.53 -4.45
CA GLN A 206 3.87 6.74 -3.40
C GLN A 206 4.53 6.96 -2.03
N ASP A 207 5.57 6.19 -1.68
CA ASP A 207 6.36 6.40 -0.46
C ASP A 207 7.04 7.77 -0.45
N LEU A 208 7.69 8.14 -1.56
CA LEU A 208 8.34 9.44 -1.71
C LEU A 208 7.34 10.60 -1.49
N LEU A 209 6.15 10.52 -2.10
CA LEU A 209 5.11 11.53 -1.88
C LEU A 209 4.60 11.51 -0.43
N SER A 210 4.35 10.32 0.14
CA SER A 210 3.79 10.17 1.48
C SER A 210 4.73 10.70 2.56
N LEU A 211 6.02 10.44 2.45
CA LEU A 211 7.07 10.92 3.35
C LEU A 211 7.45 12.39 3.08
N GLY A 212 6.82 13.03 2.09
CA GLY A 212 6.94 14.45 1.80
C GLY A 212 8.18 14.84 0.99
N PHE A 213 8.82 13.89 0.30
CA PHE A 213 9.99 14.15 -0.55
C PHE A 213 9.67 14.84 -1.88
N LEU A 214 8.41 14.83 -2.32
CA LEU A 214 8.02 15.37 -3.62
C LEU A 214 7.31 16.72 -3.50
N GLY A 215 7.59 17.61 -4.45
CA GLY A 215 7.00 18.95 -4.54
C GLY A 215 7.99 20.06 -4.21
N ARG A 216 7.51 21.30 -4.35
CA ARG A 216 8.32 22.51 -4.15
C ARG A 216 8.85 22.53 -2.73
N LEU A 217 10.14 22.85 -2.54
CA LEU A 217 10.84 22.74 -1.25
C LEU A 217 10.09 23.42 -0.11
N ARG A 218 9.56 24.63 -0.34
CA ARG A 218 8.79 25.41 0.65
C ARG A 218 7.37 24.87 0.91
N GLY A 219 6.84 24.04 0.03
CA GLY A 219 5.49 23.48 0.08
C GLY A 219 5.43 21.98 0.39
N ARG A 220 6.59 21.34 0.60
CA ARG A 220 6.65 19.92 0.95
C ARG A 220 5.96 19.66 2.28
N LYS A 221 5.15 18.61 2.28
CA LYS A 221 4.43 18.11 3.45
C LYS A 221 4.33 16.61 3.35
N MET A 222 4.28 15.94 4.50
CA MET A 222 3.88 14.54 4.51
C MET A 222 2.42 14.42 4.07
N VAL A 223 2.13 13.37 3.32
CA VAL A 223 0.79 13.07 2.81
C VAL A 223 0.39 11.71 3.39
N PRO A 224 -0.80 11.59 4.03
CA PRO A 224 -1.29 10.30 4.47
C PRO A 224 -1.19 9.27 3.34
N THR A 225 -0.66 8.08 3.63
CA THR A 225 -0.27 7.11 2.60
C THR A 225 -1.43 6.75 1.67
N ARG A 226 -2.65 6.62 2.21
CA ARG A 226 -3.86 6.43 1.40
C ARG A 226 -4.08 7.52 0.36
N TRP A 227 -3.85 8.78 0.72
CA TRP A 227 -4.03 9.92 -0.18
C TRP A 227 -2.87 10.00 -1.17
N ALA A 228 -1.65 9.64 -0.74
CA ALA A 228 -0.48 9.58 -1.61
C ALA A 228 -0.65 8.53 -2.72
N ILE A 229 -1.18 7.34 -2.39
CA ILE A 229 -1.52 6.29 -3.37
C ILE A 229 -2.43 6.87 -4.45
N THR A 230 -3.62 7.36 -4.07
CA THR A 230 -4.58 7.93 -5.02
C THR A 230 -3.99 9.11 -5.81
N ALA A 231 -3.25 10.01 -5.16
CA ALA A 231 -2.68 11.19 -5.83
C ALA A 231 -1.62 10.82 -6.87
N VAL A 232 -0.76 9.83 -6.60
CA VAL A 232 0.22 9.33 -7.58
C VAL A 232 -0.52 8.65 -8.74
N ASP A 233 -1.46 7.75 -8.44
CA ASP A 233 -2.18 7.00 -9.46
C ASP A 233 -2.98 7.92 -10.40
N ASP A 234 -3.66 8.93 -9.83
CA ASP A 234 -4.39 9.96 -10.58
C ASP A 234 -3.45 10.84 -11.43
N SER A 235 -2.31 11.25 -10.87
CA SER A 235 -1.34 12.08 -11.59
C SER A 235 -0.75 11.34 -12.79
N LEU A 236 -0.35 10.08 -12.60
CA LEU A 236 0.18 9.25 -13.68
C LEU A 236 -0.90 8.92 -14.72
N SER A 237 -2.12 8.58 -14.28
CA SER A 237 -3.25 8.34 -15.18
C SER A 237 -3.50 9.54 -16.11
N ARG A 238 -3.50 10.76 -15.56
CA ARG A 238 -3.70 11.97 -16.37
C ARG A 238 -2.60 12.16 -17.42
N MET A 239 -1.33 11.97 -17.04
CA MET A 239 -0.20 12.08 -17.96
C MET A 239 -0.25 11.02 -19.07
N LEU A 240 -0.57 9.76 -18.72
CA LEU A 240 -0.72 8.67 -19.69
C LEU A 240 -1.90 8.90 -20.64
N ARG A 241 -3.04 9.38 -20.12
CA ARG A 241 -4.22 9.75 -20.92
C ARG A 241 -3.86 10.83 -21.95
N GLU A 242 -3.09 11.84 -21.57
CA GLU A 242 -2.59 12.86 -22.50
C GLU A 242 -1.71 12.25 -23.60
N GLN A 243 -0.86 11.26 -23.28
CA GLN A 243 -0.01 10.59 -24.27
C GLN A 243 -0.77 9.77 -25.31
N ILE A 244 -1.90 9.16 -24.92
CA ILE A 244 -2.70 8.29 -25.80
C ILE A 244 -3.95 8.98 -26.37
N ARG A 245 -4.10 10.29 -26.18
CA ARG A 245 -5.31 11.02 -26.62
C ARG A 245 -5.50 10.95 -28.14
N ASP A 246 -4.43 11.18 -28.88
CA ASP A 246 -4.44 11.39 -30.33
C ASP A 246 -3.92 10.17 -31.12
N VAL A 247 -3.87 8.98 -30.48
CA VAL A 247 -3.51 7.73 -31.16
C VAL A 247 -4.76 6.99 -31.64
N GLU A 248 -4.57 6.02 -32.53
CA GLU A 248 -5.64 5.16 -33.02
C GLU A 248 -6.29 4.36 -31.88
N GLU A 249 -7.58 4.09 -32.02
CA GLU A 249 -8.27 3.16 -31.13
C GLU A 249 -7.90 1.70 -31.39
N ILE A 250 -8.17 0.83 -30.44
CA ILE A 250 -8.09 -0.61 -30.69
C ILE A 250 -9.09 -1.03 -31.78
N SER A 251 -8.76 -2.03 -32.58
CA SER A 251 -9.58 -2.47 -33.71
C SER A 251 -10.69 -3.47 -33.34
N GLU A 252 -10.61 -4.05 -32.14
CA GLU A 252 -11.49 -5.13 -31.69
C GLU A 252 -11.70 -5.08 -30.18
N ILE A 253 -12.78 -5.70 -29.70
CA ILE A 253 -13.04 -5.85 -28.27
C ILE A 253 -12.04 -6.86 -27.69
N ARG A 254 -11.39 -6.49 -26.58
CA ARG A 254 -10.47 -7.35 -25.85
C ARG A 254 -10.97 -7.55 -24.42
N VAL A 255 -11.04 -8.78 -23.96
CA VAL A 255 -11.50 -9.11 -22.61
C VAL A 255 -10.39 -9.84 -21.86
N TYR A 256 -10.09 -9.35 -20.67
CA TYR A 256 -9.09 -9.91 -19.76
C TYR A 256 -9.77 -10.32 -18.46
N THR A 257 -9.30 -11.41 -17.87
CA THR A 257 -9.75 -11.85 -16.55
C THR A 257 -8.56 -12.19 -15.67
N HIS A 258 -8.70 -11.93 -14.38
CA HIS A 258 -7.72 -12.33 -13.38
C HIS A 258 -8.39 -12.61 -12.05
N GLU A 259 -7.86 -13.57 -11.29
CA GLU A 259 -8.31 -13.87 -9.93
C GLU A 259 -7.11 -13.95 -9.00
N TYR A 260 -7.12 -13.16 -7.93
CA TYR A 260 -6.07 -13.20 -6.91
C TYR A 260 -6.62 -12.80 -5.53
N LEU A 261 -6.23 -13.56 -4.50
CA LEU A 261 -6.67 -13.38 -3.11
C LEU A 261 -8.21 -13.32 -2.94
N GLY A 262 -8.94 -14.02 -3.81
CA GLY A 262 -10.41 -14.04 -3.82
C GLY A 262 -11.06 -12.83 -4.50
N ASN A 263 -10.27 -11.89 -5.03
CA ASN A 263 -10.75 -10.81 -5.88
C ASN A 263 -10.76 -11.28 -7.33
N ARG A 264 -11.83 -10.97 -8.06
CA ARG A 264 -12.01 -11.28 -9.47
C ARG A 264 -12.09 -9.98 -10.25
N PHE A 265 -11.24 -9.87 -11.26
CA PHE A 265 -11.21 -8.74 -12.18
C PHE A 265 -11.64 -9.24 -13.55
N LEU A 266 -12.53 -8.49 -14.18
CA LEU A 266 -12.86 -8.57 -15.59
C LEU A 266 -12.61 -7.19 -16.15
N ILE A 267 -11.80 -7.10 -17.20
CA ILE A 267 -11.50 -5.85 -17.89
C ILE A 267 -11.89 -6.04 -19.35
N ALA A 268 -12.80 -5.22 -19.86
CA ALA A 268 -13.14 -5.18 -21.27
C ALA A 268 -12.67 -3.86 -21.87
N LEU A 269 -11.83 -3.95 -22.91
CA LEU A 269 -11.41 -2.82 -23.71
C LEU A 269 -12.22 -2.81 -25.01
N LEU A 270 -12.83 -1.68 -25.33
CA LEU A 270 -13.63 -1.47 -26.52
C LEU A 270 -13.06 -0.32 -27.36
N PRO A 271 -13.21 -0.32 -28.70
CA PRO A 271 -12.93 0.85 -29.52
C PRO A 271 -13.71 2.06 -28.99
N GLY A 272 -13.04 3.21 -28.83
CA GLY A 272 -13.64 4.38 -28.20
C GLY A 272 -12.67 5.51 -27.86
N GLU A 273 -13.22 6.59 -27.32
CA GLU A 273 -12.51 7.85 -27.06
C GLU A 273 -11.68 7.85 -25.76
N GLY A 274 -11.79 6.81 -24.93
CA GLY A 274 -11.04 6.70 -23.68
C GLY A 274 -11.89 6.92 -22.43
N SER A 275 -13.17 6.56 -22.45
CA SER A 275 -14.01 6.56 -21.26
C SER A 275 -13.72 5.33 -20.38
N PHE A 276 -14.01 5.44 -19.08
CA PHE A 276 -13.91 4.33 -18.13
C PHE A 276 -15.24 4.14 -17.41
N GLU A 277 -15.64 2.89 -17.22
CA GLU A 277 -16.69 2.50 -16.29
C GLU A 277 -16.13 1.43 -15.36
N TRP A 278 -16.08 1.72 -14.07
CA TRP A 278 -15.60 0.79 -13.05
C TRP A 278 -16.77 0.31 -12.22
N ILE A 279 -17.00 -1.00 -12.20
CA ILE A 279 -18.07 -1.62 -11.44
C ILE A 279 -17.46 -2.50 -10.35
N GLU A 280 -17.48 -2.00 -9.11
CA GLU A 280 -17.05 -2.77 -7.96
C GLU A 280 -18.24 -3.45 -7.30
N ILE A 281 -18.14 -4.77 -7.15
CA ILE A 281 -19.18 -5.59 -6.52
C ILE A 281 -18.65 -6.09 -5.17
N TRP A 282 -19.10 -5.44 -4.10
CA TRP A 282 -18.82 -5.90 -2.76
C TRP A 282 -19.76 -7.04 -2.41
N HIS A 283 -19.19 -8.24 -2.29
CA HIS A 283 -19.93 -9.37 -1.75
C HIS A 283 -20.46 -9.00 -0.35
N PRO A 284 -21.73 -9.32 -0.03
CA PRO A 284 -22.27 -9.04 1.29
C PRO A 284 -21.41 -9.71 2.36
N MET A 285 -21.32 -9.08 3.52
CA MET A 285 -20.53 -9.56 4.67
C MET A 285 -19.01 -9.46 4.51
N SER A 286 -18.51 -8.76 3.48
CA SER A 286 -17.11 -8.34 3.41
C SER A 286 -16.78 -7.30 4.49
N VAL A 287 -15.49 -6.97 4.66
CA VAL A 287 -15.02 -5.97 5.63
C VAL A 287 -15.73 -4.61 5.42
N TRP A 288 -16.07 -4.28 4.18
CA TRP A 288 -16.65 -3.00 3.78
C TRP A 288 -18.17 -3.07 3.53
N ALA A 289 -18.74 -4.26 3.33
CA ALA A 289 -20.18 -4.48 3.21
C ALA A 289 -20.74 -5.36 4.36
N SER A 290 -20.22 -5.16 5.58
CA SER A 290 -20.44 -6.05 6.74
C SER A 290 -21.88 -6.10 7.27
N ALA A 291 -22.72 -5.14 6.88
CA ALA A 291 -24.14 -5.07 7.23
C ALA A 291 -25.07 -5.37 6.03
N ALA A 292 -24.51 -5.62 4.84
CA ALA A 292 -25.30 -5.84 3.63
C ALA A 292 -25.81 -7.28 3.55
N SER A 293 -27.10 -7.46 3.24
CA SER A 293 -27.70 -8.77 2.99
C SER A 293 -27.66 -9.18 1.51
N LYS A 294 -27.34 -8.24 0.61
CA LYS A 294 -27.20 -8.42 -0.84
C LYS A 294 -25.88 -7.77 -1.31
N PRO A 295 -25.34 -8.16 -2.48
CA PRO A 295 -24.19 -7.46 -3.06
C PRO A 295 -24.44 -5.97 -3.19
N ILE A 296 -23.43 -5.18 -2.82
CA ILE A 296 -23.42 -3.73 -3.03
C ILE A 296 -22.66 -3.48 -4.33
N LEU A 297 -23.30 -2.78 -5.25
CA LEU A 297 -22.66 -2.31 -6.47
C LEU A 297 -22.24 -0.86 -6.27
N TRP A 298 -21.00 -0.56 -6.60
CA TRP A 298 -20.45 0.79 -6.67
C TRP A 298 -19.95 1.03 -8.08
N VAL A 299 -20.39 2.11 -8.71
CA VAL A 299 -20.05 2.42 -10.10
C VAL A 299 -19.39 3.78 -10.17
N VAL A 300 -18.18 3.81 -10.73
CA VAL A 300 -17.45 5.05 -11.04
C VAL A 300 -17.33 5.15 -12.54
N ARG A 301 -17.74 6.29 -13.11
CA ARG A 301 -17.58 6.57 -14.55
C ARG A 301 -16.63 7.72 -14.72
N GLU A 302 -15.78 7.64 -15.73
CA GLU A 302 -14.91 8.73 -16.16
C GLU A 302 -15.08 8.94 -17.65
N ASP A 303 -15.33 10.19 -18.04
CA ASP A 303 -15.49 10.53 -19.45
C ASP A 303 -14.12 10.69 -20.17
N PRO A 304 -14.10 10.86 -21.50
CA PRO A 304 -12.86 11.03 -22.26
C PRO A 304 -12.00 12.23 -21.82
N LEU A 305 -12.59 13.22 -21.13
CA LEU A 305 -11.89 14.38 -20.59
C LEU A 305 -11.27 14.12 -19.21
N GLY A 306 -11.42 12.90 -18.67
CA GLY A 306 -10.89 12.53 -17.36
C GLY A 306 -11.76 12.99 -16.18
N ARG A 307 -13.03 13.36 -16.41
CA ARG A 307 -13.95 13.78 -15.35
C ARG A 307 -14.63 12.55 -14.75
N ALA A 308 -14.19 12.15 -13.57
CA ALA A 308 -14.76 11.01 -12.83
C ALA A 308 -16.00 11.41 -11.99
N THR A 309 -16.98 10.52 -11.89
CA THR A 309 -18.21 10.74 -11.09
C THR A 309 -17.95 10.68 -9.58
N ALA A 310 -16.88 10.01 -9.15
CA ALA A 310 -16.47 9.91 -7.76
C ALA A 310 -14.96 9.64 -7.66
N MET A 311 -14.37 10.01 -6.53
CA MET A 311 -12.99 9.64 -6.18
C MET A 311 -13.00 8.27 -5.50
N ASP A 312 -12.25 7.32 -6.05
CA ASP A 312 -12.17 5.96 -5.54
C ASP A 312 -10.77 5.39 -5.78
N GLY A 313 -10.11 4.91 -4.72
CA GLY A 313 -8.73 4.43 -4.82
C GLY A 313 -8.59 3.13 -5.60
N GLY A 314 -9.60 2.25 -5.58
CA GLY A 314 -9.61 1.03 -6.38
C GLY A 314 -9.73 1.36 -7.86
N PHE A 315 -10.60 2.32 -8.19
CA PHE A 315 -10.71 2.86 -9.54
C PHE A 315 -9.40 3.52 -10.01
N SER A 316 -8.79 4.39 -9.20
CA SER A 316 -7.52 5.06 -9.57
C SER A 316 -6.41 4.07 -9.93
N ALA A 317 -6.25 3.01 -9.12
CA ALA A 317 -5.26 1.97 -9.36
C ALA A 317 -5.57 1.13 -10.61
N ALA A 318 -6.83 0.73 -10.81
CA ALA A 318 -7.24 -0.03 -11.99
C ALA A 318 -7.10 0.79 -13.28
N ARG A 319 -7.53 2.06 -13.25
CA ARG A 319 -7.40 2.99 -14.37
C ARG A 319 -5.94 3.20 -14.76
N LEU A 320 -5.04 3.35 -13.79
CA LEU A 320 -3.60 3.45 -14.05
C LEU A 320 -3.11 2.23 -14.84
N ALA A 321 -3.35 1.02 -14.35
CA ALA A 321 -2.89 -0.21 -15.00
C ALA A 321 -3.42 -0.37 -16.44
N VAL A 322 -4.69 -0.01 -16.68
CA VAL A 322 -5.27 -0.02 -18.03
C VAL A 322 -4.60 1.01 -18.93
N LEU A 323 -4.36 2.23 -18.44
CA LEU A 323 -3.69 3.28 -19.21
C LEU A 323 -2.23 2.94 -19.50
N GLU A 324 -1.51 2.30 -18.58
CA GLU A 324 -0.17 1.78 -18.81
C GLU A 324 -0.16 0.75 -19.95
N HIS A 325 -1.12 -0.18 -19.93
CA HIS A 325 -1.27 -1.17 -21.01
C HIS A 325 -1.56 -0.48 -22.36
N LEU A 326 -2.54 0.43 -22.41
CA LEU A 326 -2.91 1.17 -23.61
C LEU A 326 -1.75 2.01 -24.16
N ALA A 327 -1.00 2.68 -23.29
CA ALA A 327 0.20 3.43 -23.65
C ALA A 327 1.29 2.51 -24.23
N SER A 328 1.47 1.31 -23.66
CA SER A 328 2.47 0.34 -24.14
C SER A 328 2.21 -0.14 -25.57
N ILE A 329 0.94 -0.31 -25.95
CA ILE A 329 0.53 -0.69 -27.31
C ILE A 329 0.25 0.51 -28.23
N ARG A 330 0.39 1.74 -27.70
CA ARG A 330 0.07 3.00 -28.38
C ARG A 330 -1.31 2.97 -29.02
N ARG A 331 -2.32 2.64 -28.21
CA ARG A 331 -3.74 2.67 -28.61
C ARG A 331 -4.56 3.36 -27.54
N ARG A 332 -5.75 3.82 -27.94
CA ARG A 332 -6.80 4.25 -27.01
C ARG A 332 -7.99 3.27 -27.05
N ALA A 333 -8.78 3.24 -25.99
CA ALA A 333 -9.95 2.39 -25.87
C ALA A 333 -10.84 2.91 -24.74
N ASP A 334 -12.14 2.66 -24.86
CA ASP A 334 -13.03 2.67 -23.70
C ASP A 334 -12.76 1.42 -22.83
N ALA A 335 -12.84 1.56 -21.52
CA ALA A 335 -12.57 0.48 -20.57
C ALA A 335 -13.73 0.26 -19.61
N LEU A 336 -14.08 -1.01 -19.40
CA LEU A 336 -15.06 -1.50 -18.43
C LEU A 336 -14.42 -2.54 -17.50
#